data_AF-A0A561EPH9-F1
#
_entry.id   AF-A0A561EPH9-F1
#
_cell.length_a   1.000
_cell.length_b   1.000
_cell.length_c   1.000
_cell.angle_alpha   90.00
_cell.angle_beta   90.00
_cell.angle_gamma   90.00
#
_symmetry.space_group_name_H-M   'P 1'
#
loop_
_entity.id
_entity.type
_entity.pdbx_description
1 polymer ?
#
loop_
_entity_poly.entity_id
_entity_poly.type
_entity_poly.pdbx_seq_one_letter_code
_entity_poly.pdbx_strand_id
1 'polypeptide(L)'
;MTSTSIIVFGAGGRVGRAITAEAVVRGLSVTAAVREPERHADLAGSQVSLVRCDVTDTAAVAEAAAGHSAAVSSLYRADVPSQDFYRTTTGSLLAGLGRAGVGRLISVGMAATLETSPGVRILDGPDFPADHRAFSLGHATALEVLREAPTTLDWLVATPPMDLGHDGVRTGRYRVGGTELPEGGGHISHADFALAVLDEIERPKHHRTQISVWA
;
A
#
# COMPACT_ATOMS: atom_id res chain seq x y z
N MET A 1 -15.64 -23.30 3.28
CA MET A 1 -14.38 -22.54 3.18
C MET A 1 -14.72 -21.09 3.42
N THR A 2 -14.23 -20.48 4.49
CA THR A 2 -14.34 -19.03 4.68
C THR A 2 -13.52 -18.36 3.59
N SER A 3 -14.16 -17.64 2.67
CA SER A 3 -13.44 -16.82 1.69
C SER A 3 -12.62 -15.78 2.45
N THR A 4 -11.32 -15.71 2.19
CA THR A 4 -10.44 -14.71 2.80
C THR A 4 -10.88 -13.33 2.30
N SER A 5 -11.24 -12.45 3.24
CA SER A 5 -11.71 -11.09 2.95
C SER A 5 -10.63 -10.07 3.26
N ILE A 6 -10.39 -9.13 2.33
CA ILE A 6 -9.43 -8.04 2.50
C ILE A 6 -10.09 -6.68 2.28
N ILE A 7 -9.57 -5.64 2.92
CA ILE A 7 -9.96 -4.25 2.67
C ILE A 7 -8.83 -3.52 1.94
N VAL A 8 -9.15 -2.77 0.90
CA VAL A 8 -8.20 -1.95 0.14
C VAL A 8 -8.57 -0.48 0.31
N PHE A 9 -7.79 0.24 1.10
CA PHE A 9 -7.90 1.69 1.23
C PHE A 9 -7.20 2.38 0.07
N GLY A 10 -7.88 3.33 -0.57
CA GLY A 10 -7.38 3.95 -1.81
C GLY A 10 -7.62 3.09 -3.05
N ALA A 11 -8.64 2.22 -3.02
CA ALA A 11 -8.99 1.29 -4.10
C ALA A 11 -9.27 1.98 -5.45
N GLY A 12 -9.61 3.28 -5.46
CA GLY A 12 -9.88 4.04 -6.69
C GLY A 12 -8.64 4.41 -7.51
N GLY A 13 -7.43 4.34 -6.93
CA GLY A 13 -6.17 4.64 -7.61
C GLY A 13 -5.67 3.50 -8.49
N ARG A 14 -4.67 3.76 -9.36
CA ARG A 14 -4.16 2.75 -10.32
C ARG A 14 -3.67 1.47 -9.64
N VAL A 15 -2.87 1.60 -8.57
CA VAL A 15 -2.37 0.46 -7.77
C VAL A 15 -3.51 -0.23 -7.02
N GLY A 16 -4.36 0.52 -6.31
CA GLY A 16 -5.51 -0.03 -5.59
C GLY A 16 -6.49 -0.81 -6.49
N ARG A 17 -6.72 -0.32 -7.72
CA ARG A 17 -7.52 -1.00 -8.75
C ARG A 17 -6.89 -2.32 -9.17
N ALA A 18 -5.58 -2.32 -9.44
CA ALA A 18 -4.86 -3.55 -9.81
C ALA A 18 -4.87 -4.59 -8.68
N ILE A 19 -4.70 -4.17 -7.42
CA ILE A 19 -4.76 -5.05 -6.25
C ILE A 19 -6.18 -5.61 -6.08
N THR A 20 -7.21 -4.79 -6.21
CA THR A 20 -8.61 -5.24 -6.16
C THR A 20 -8.90 -6.26 -7.26
N ALA A 21 -8.46 -6.00 -8.49
CA ALA A 21 -8.68 -6.88 -9.62
C ALA A 21 -7.99 -8.24 -9.46
N GLU A 22 -6.72 -8.25 -9.05
CA GLU A 22 -5.99 -9.51 -8.82
C GLU A 22 -6.57 -10.29 -7.62
N ALA A 23 -7.04 -9.60 -6.58
CA ALA A 23 -7.68 -10.25 -5.43
C ALA A 23 -8.95 -11.01 -5.84
N VAL A 24 -9.78 -10.40 -6.71
CA VAL A 24 -10.96 -11.04 -7.28
C VAL A 24 -10.59 -12.27 -8.12
N VAL A 25 -9.54 -12.17 -8.95
CA VAL A 25 -9.02 -13.29 -9.75
C VAL A 25 -8.60 -14.46 -8.85
N ARG A 26 -8.05 -14.19 -7.66
CA ARG A 26 -7.67 -15.20 -6.66
C ARG A 26 -8.85 -15.74 -5.83
N GLY A 27 -10.06 -15.26 -6.09
CA GLY A 27 -11.27 -15.69 -5.37
C GLY A 27 -11.48 -15.03 -4.01
N LEU A 28 -10.72 -13.96 -3.70
CA LEU A 28 -10.90 -13.20 -2.47
C LEU A 28 -12.14 -12.32 -2.56
N SER A 29 -12.75 -12.05 -1.40
CA SER A 29 -13.73 -10.96 -1.27
C SER A 29 -13.00 -9.67 -0.92
N VAL A 30 -13.37 -8.57 -1.56
CA VAL A 30 -12.70 -7.27 -1.38
C VAL A 30 -13.69 -6.22 -0.91
N THR A 31 -13.33 -5.49 0.14
CA THR A 31 -13.94 -4.20 0.45
C THR A 31 -13.07 -3.09 -0.14
N ALA A 32 -13.56 -2.45 -1.20
CA ALA A 32 -12.92 -1.30 -1.83
C ALA A 32 -13.30 -0.03 -1.07
N ALA A 33 -12.37 0.51 -0.27
CA ALA A 33 -12.60 1.71 0.53
C ALA A 33 -12.09 2.97 -0.19
N VAL A 34 -13.02 3.89 -0.47
CA VAL A 34 -12.76 5.16 -1.16
C VAL A 34 -13.48 6.32 -0.47
N ARG A 35 -13.03 7.56 -0.68
CA ARG A 35 -13.68 8.75 -0.09
C ARG A 35 -15.00 9.10 -0.78
N GLU A 36 -15.05 8.93 -2.10
CA GLU A 36 -16.18 9.29 -2.95
C GLU A 36 -16.63 8.07 -3.77
N PRO A 37 -17.41 7.14 -3.20
CA PRO A 37 -17.85 5.92 -3.91
C PRO A 37 -18.53 6.19 -5.25
N GLU A 38 -19.20 7.33 -5.36
CA GLU A 38 -20.02 7.70 -6.52
C GLU A 38 -19.14 7.92 -7.77
N ARG A 39 -17.86 8.25 -7.57
CA ARG A 39 -16.86 8.40 -8.64
C ARG A 39 -16.18 7.07 -9.01
N HIS A 40 -16.49 6.02 -8.29
CA HIS A 40 -15.85 4.70 -8.35
C HIS A 40 -16.86 3.56 -8.39
N ALA A 41 -18.10 3.82 -8.81
CA ALA A 41 -19.16 2.81 -8.91
C ALA A 41 -18.75 1.62 -9.78
N ASP A 42 -17.82 1.83 -10.72
CA ASP A 42 -17.23 0.81 -11.58
C ASP A 42 -16.40 -0.25 -10.84
N LEU A 43 -15.98 0.01 -9.59
CA LEU A 43 -15.29 -0.97 -8.74
C LEU A 43 -16.22 -2.03 -8.15
N ALA A 44 -17.51 -1.74 -7.99
CA ALA A 44 -18.44 -2.64 -7.33
C ALA A 44 -18.74 -3.88 -8.20
N GLY A 45 -18.85 -5.05 -7.57
CA GLY A 45 -19.11 -6.30 -8.27
C GLY A 45 -19.47 -7.44 -7.33
N SER A 46 -19.65 -8.65 -7.87
CA SER A 46 -20.06 -9.83 -7.09
C SER A 46 -19.11 -10.18 -5.93
N GLN A 47 -17.83 -9.84 -6.06
CA GLN A 47 -16.79 -10.08 -5.05
C GLN A 47 -16.21 -8.77 -4.47
N VAL A 48 -16.71 -7.60 -4.89
CA VAL A 48 -16.20 -6.29 -4.46
C VAL A 48 -17.31 -5.44 -3.89
N SER A 49 -17.24 -5.18 -2.59
CA SER A 49 -18.10 -4.21 -1.90
C SER A 49 -17.43 -2.84 -1.90
N LEU A 50 -18.11 -1.82 -2.41
CA LEU A 50 -17.60 -0.46 -2.42
C LEU A 50 -18.12 0.29 -1.19
N VAL A 51 -17.20 0.84 -0.38
CA VAL A 51 -17.55 1.56 0.85
C VAL A 51 -16.93 2.95 0.89
N ARG A 52 -17.67 3.88 1.51
CA ARG A 52 -17.13 5.19 1.86
C ARG A 52 -16.25 5.06 3.09
N CYS A 53 -15.02 5.53 3.00
CA CYS A 53 -14.12 5.63 4.15
C CYS A 53 -13.16 6.81 3.95
N ASP A 54 -13.10 7.70 4.94
CA ASP A 54 -11.99 8.65 5.09
C ASP A 54 -10.97 8.04 6.04
N VAL A 55 -9.78 7.73 5.52
CA VAL A 55 -8.72 7.08 6.29
C VAL A 55 -8.12 7.99 7.37
N THR A 56 -8.36 9.30 7.31
CA THR A 56 -7.97 10.19 8.42
C THR A 56 -8.82 9.97 9.68
N ASP A 57 -10.01 9.37 9.54
CA ASP A 57 -10.89 9.02 10.66
C ASP A 57 -10.65 7.57 11.13
N THR A 58 -10.03 7.44 12.30
CA THR A 58 -9.76 6.15 12.95
C THR A 58 -11.02 5.31 13.19
N ALA A 59 -12.16 5.93 13.51
CA ALA A 59 -13.41 5.20 13.72
C ALA A 59 -13.96 4.64 12.40
N ALA A 60 -13.92 5.45 11.34
CA ALA A 60 -14.31 5.00 10.00
C ALA A 60 -13.41 3.87 9.48
N VAL A 61 -12.10 3.92 9.76
CA VAL A 61 -11.16 2.81 9.46
C VAL A 61 -11.56 1.55 10.22
N ALA A 62 -11.82 1.65 11.52
CA ALA A 62 -12.19 0.49 12.35
C ALA A 62 -13.50 -0.16 11.90
N GLU A 63 -14.51 0.65 11.60
CA GLU A 63 -15.82 0.18 11.11
C GLU A 63 -15.67 -0.53 9.76
N ALA A 64 -14.99 0.11 8.79
CA ALA A 64 -14.81 -0.46 7.46
C ALA A 64 -13.97 -1.75 7.48
N ALA A 65 -12.98 -1.83 8.36
CA ALA A 65 -12.05 -2.96 8.43
C ALA A 65 -12.56 -4.16 9.25
N ALA A 66 -13.66 -4.02 10.00
CA ALA A 66 -14.20 -5.10 10.83
C ALA A 66 -14.43 -6.39 10.03
N GLY A 67 -13.99 -7.53 10.57
CA GLY A 67 -14.17 -8.85 9.94
C GLY A 67 -13.22 -9.17 8.77
N HIS A 68 -12.30 -8.28 8.41
CA HIS A 68 -11.30 -8.53 7.37
C HIS A 68 -10.06 -9.22 7.94
N SER A 69 -9.39 -10.02 7.12
CA SER A 69 -8.17 -10.75 7.48
C SER A 69 -6.90 -9.90 7.31
N ALA A 70 -6.91 -8.99 6.32
CA ALA A 70 -5.79 -8.11 6.01
C ALA A 70 -6.30 -6.80 5.41
N ALA A 71 -5.47 -5.76 5.52
CA ALA A 71 -5.69 -4.45 4.91
C ALA A 71 -4.57 -4.09 3.94
N VAL A 72 -4.91 -3.35 2.89
CA VAL A 72 -3.97 -2.71 1.99
C VAL A 72 -4.14 -1.21 2.04
N SER A 73 -3.04 -0.45 2.13
CA SER A 73 -3.02 1.01 2.02
C SER A 73 -2.36 1.42 0.70
N SER A 74 -3.15 1.94 -0.23
CA SER A 74 -2.71 2.49 -1.53
C SER A 74 -3.13 3.96 -1.65
N LEU A 75 -2.78 4.76 -0.64
CA LEU A 75 -3.27 6.13 -0.49
C LEU A 75 -2.44 7.15 -1.25
N TYR A 76 -3.13 8.17 -1.77
CA TYR A 76 -2.52 9.34 -2.39
C TYR A 76 -3.45 10.55 -2.25
N ARG A 77 -2.88 11.70 -1.90
CA ARG A 77 -3.55 13.01 -1.95
C ARG A 77 -2.53 14.08 -2.35
N ALA A 78 -2.95 14.96 -3.26
CA ALA A 78 -2.15 16.09 -3.74
C ALA A 78 -2.57 17.43 -3.12
N ASP A 79 -3.76 17.47 -2.53
CA ASP A 79 -4.44 18.68 -2.06
C ASP A 79 -4.13 19.06 -0.61
N VAL A 80 -3.26 18.29 0.05
CA VAL A 80 -2.85 18.49 1.46
C VAL A 80 -1.34 18.26 1.60
N PRO A 81 -0.68 18.85 2.62
CA PRO A 81 0.72 18.58 2.89
C PRO A 81 0.98 17.08 3.08
N SER A 82 1.91 16.54 2.29
CA SER A 82 2.15 15.08 2.23
C SER A 82 2.52 14.49 3.59
N GLN A 83 3.46 15.11 4.32
CA GLN A 83 3.89 14.62 5.63
C GLN A 83 2.75 14.54 6.64
N ASP A 84 1.91 15.58 6.72
CA ASP A 84 0.77 15.61 7.63
C ASP A 84 -0.25 14.52 7.24
N PHE A 85 -0.56 14.41 5.95
CA PHE A 85 -1.47 13.40 5.44
C PHE A 85 -1.01 11.97 5.77
N TYR A 86 0.24 11.64 5.48
CA TYR A 86 0.79 10.31 5.72
C TYR A 86 0.99 10.02 7.21
N ARG A 87 1.34 11.02 8.03
CA ARG A 87 1.39 10.87 9.50
C ARG A 87 0.00 10.54 10.07
N THR A 88 -1.01 11.33 9.71
CA THR A 88 -2.38 11.13 10.18
C THR A 88 -2.94 9.80 9.70
N THR A 89 -2.89 9.52 8.40
CA THR A 89 -3.49 8.29 7.85
C THR A 89 -2.79 7.03 8.34
N THR A 90 -1.45 7.03 8.48
CA THR A 90 -0.73 5.87 9.04
C THR A 90 -1.13 5.64 10.50
N GLY A 91 -1.21 6.71 11.30
CA GLY A 91 -1.70 6.62 12.68
C GLY A 91 -3.13 6.09 12.78
N SER A 92 -4.04 6.61 11.96
CA SER A 92 -5.43 6.17 11.89
C SER A 92 -5.57 4.72 11.42
N LEU A 93 -4.76 4.28 10.46
CA LEU A 93 -4.69 2.88 10.04
C LEU A 93 -4.23 1.97 11.18
N LEU A 94 -3.12 2.30 11.84
CA LEU A 94 -2.60 1.50 12.97
C LEU A 94 -3.64 1.34 14.08
N ALA A 95 -4.26 2.45 14.50
CA ALA A 95 -5.25 2.44 15.56
C ALA A 95 -6.57 1.79 15.13
N GLY A 96 -7.06 2.10 13.93
CA GLY A 96 -8.33 1.61 13.41
C GLY A 96 -8.30 0.11 13.14
N LEU A 97 -7.24 -0.37 12.49
CA LEU A 97 -7.04 -1.81 12.24
C LEU A 97 -6.85 -2.59 13.54
N GLY A 98 -6.12 -2.03 14.51
CA GLY A 98 -6.01 -2.62 15.84
C GLY A 98 -7.36 -2.78 16.54
N ARG A 99 -8.24 -1.76 16.46
CA ARG A 99 -9.62 -1.83 16.99
C ARG A 99 -10.48 -2.85 16.25
N ALA A 100 -10.31 -2.99 14.95
CA ALA A 100 -11.03 -3.95 14.12
C ALA A 100 -10.55 -5.40 14.27
N GLY A 101 -9.43 -5.61 14.98
CA GLY A 101 -8.81 -6.93 15.12
C GLY A 101 -8.10 -7.43 13.86
N VAL A 102 -7.79 -6.54 12.91
CA VAL A 102 -7.06 -6.90 11.68
C VAL A 102 -5.57 -7.05 12.02
N GLY A 103 -4.99 -8.20 11.70
CA GLY A 103 -3.61 -8.54 12.08
C GLY A 103 -2.54 -8.14 11.06
N ARG A 104 -2.91 -7.86 9.80
CA ARG A 104 -1.97 -7.65 8.68
C ARG A 104 -2.28 -6.37 7.92
N LEU A 105 -1.25 -5.57 7.66
CA LEU A 105 -1.32 -4.37 6.80
C LEU A 105 -0.19 -4.40 5.75
N ILE A 106 -0.55 -4.28 4.47
CA ILE A 106 0.44 -3.98 3.42
C ILE A 106 0.25 -2.54 2.96
N SER A 107 1.26 -1.71 3.14
CA SER A 107 1.29 -0.33 2.66
C SER A 107 2.12 -0.24 1.38
N VAL A 108 1.60 0.49 0.39
CA VAL A 108 2.34 0.79 -0.83
C VAL A 108 3.40 1.86 -0.50
N GLY A 109 4.67 1.48 -0.65
CA GLY A 109 5.83 2.32 -0.41
C GLY A 109 6.14 3.28 -1.56
N MET A 110 7.27 3.97 -1.43
CA MET A 110 7.78 4.90 -2.44
C MET A 110 9.24 4.60 -2.74
N ALA A 111 9.60 4.46 -4.01
CA ALA A 111 10.97 4.12 -4.40
C ALA A 111 12.01 5.04 -3.76
N ALA A 112 11.68 6.33 -3.60
CA ALA A 112 12.54 7.32 -2.98
C ALA A 112 13.00 6.98 -1.55
N THR A 113 12.28 6.11 -0.82
CA THR A 113 12.66 5.65 0.53
C THR A 113 13.59 4.43 0.52
N LEU A 114 13.84 3.81 -0.63
CA LEU A 114 14.84 2.75 -0.78
C LEU A 114 16.27 3.33 -0.72
N GLU A 115 17.22 2.44 -0.48
CA GLU A 115 18.63 2.78 -0.25
C GLU A 115 19.46 2.65 -1.52
N THR A 116 20.30 3.66 -1.78
CA THR A 116 21.34 3.61 -2.83
C THR A 116 22.64 2.99 -2.31
N SER A 117 22.84 3.04 -1.00
CA SER A 117 23.90 2.39 -0.25
C SER A 117 23.41 2.24 1.20
N PRO A 118 24.00 1.34 2.02
CA PRO A 118 23.49 1.06 3.36
C PRO A 118 23.27 2.32 4.21
N GLY A 119 22.02 2.57 4.61
CA GLY A 119 21.62 3.74 5.40
C GLY A 119 21.45 5.05 4.64
N VAL A 120 21.62 5.07 3.30
CA VAL A 120 21.47 6.28 2.46
C VAL A 120 20.30 6.10 1.50
N ARG A 121 19.17 6.74 1.81
CA ARG A 121 17.97 6.67 0.96
C ARG A 121 18.14 7.52 -0.31
N ILE A 122 17.43 7.17 -1.38
CA ILE A 122 17.41 7.97 -2.63
C ILE A 122 17.00 9.43 -2.34
N LEU A 123 16.01 9.65 -1.46
CA LEU A 123 15.52 10.98 -1.13
C LEU A 123 16.53 11.88 -0.37
N ASP A 124 17.55 11.27 0.23
CA ASP A 124 18.61 11.97 0.97
C ASP A 124 19.77 12.38 0.04
N GLY A 125 19.75 11.93 -1.22
CA GLY A 125 20.75 12.30 -2.22
C GLY A 125 20.73 13.79 -2.54
N PRO A 126 21.91 14.39 -2.85
CA PRO A 126 22.03 15.81 -3.16
C PRO A 126 21.24 16.21 -4.42
N ASP A 127 21.11 15.30 -5.38
CA ASP A 127 20.46 15.55 -6.68
C ASP A 127 18.98 15.10 -6.71
N PHE A 128 18.38 14.80 -5.55
CA PHE A 128 16.99 14.36 -5.53
C PHE A 128 16.03 15.48 -5.97
N PRO A 129 15.18 15.27 -7.00
CA PRO A 129 14.37 16.34 -7.58
C PRO A 129 13.43 17.00 -6.58
N ALA A 130 13.44 18.33 -6.54
CA ALA A 130 12.65 19.12 -5.60
C ALA A 130 11.14 18.84 -5.71
N ASP A 131 10.63 18.68 -6.93
CA ASP A 131 9.21 18.43 -7.21
C ASP A 131 8.71 17.09 -6.65
N HIS A 132 9.62 16.12 -6.44
CA HIS A 132 9.29 14.82 -5.85
C HIS A 132 9.54 14.77 -4.33
N ARG A 133 10.22 15.77 -3.76
CA ARG A 133 10.70 15.76 -2.37
C ARG A 133 9.56 15.79 -1.37
N ALA A 134 8.60 16.70 -1.53
CA ALA A 134 7.47 16.80 -0.60
C ALA A 134 6.67 15.49 -0.53
N PHE A 135 6.39 14.89 -1.68
CA PHE A 135 5.67 13.62 -1.75
C PHE A 135 6.46 12.48 -1.10
N SER A 136 7.76 12.37 -1.41
CA SER A 136 8.65 11.34 -0.88
C SER A 136 8.85 11.42 0.63
N LEU A 137 8.95 12.64 1.19
CA LEU A 137 9.03 12.85 2.64
C LEU A 137 7.76 12.40 3.36
N GLY A 138 6.60 12.46 2.71
CA GLY A 138 5.36 11.90 3.25
C GLY A 138 5.43 10.38 3.43
N HIS A 139 5.90 9.66 2.41
CA HIS A 139 6.11 8.21 2.54
C HIS A 139 7.22 7.85 3.53
N ALA A 140 8.28 8.65 3.62
CA ALA A 140 9.30 8.48 4.66
C ALA A 140 8.68 8.65 6.06
N THR A 141 7.82 9.65 6.24
CA THR A 141 7.06 9.86 7.49
C THR A 141 6.15 8.67 7.81
N ALA A 142 5.42 8.11 6.84
CA ALA A 142 4.61 6.92 7.05
C ALA A 142 5.43 5.74 7.57
N LEU A 143 6.60 5.51 6.96
CA LEU A 143 7.50 4.43 7.34
C LEU A 143 8.08 4.63 8.75
N GLU A 144 8.44 5.86 9.12
CA GLU A 144 8.87 6.22 10.48
C GLU A 144 7.76 5.95 11.51
N VAL A 145 6.52 6.39 11.22
CA VAL A 145 5.36 6.12 12.09
C VAL A 145 5.13 4.62 12.27
N LEU A 146 5.24 3.81 11.21
CA LEU A 146 5.10 2.35 11.31
C LEU A 146 6.20 1.70 12.17
N ARG A 147 7.44 2.18 12.07
CA ARG A 147 8.59 1.67 12.83
C ARG A 147 8.52 2.02 14.31
N GLU A 148 8.05 3.22 14.64
CA GLU A 148 7.99 3.73 16.02
C GLU A 148 6.72 3.32 16.77
N ALA A 149 5.67 2.91 16.05
CA ALA A 149 4.38 2.63 16.65
C ALA A 149 4.44 1.45 17.64
N PRO A 150 3.91 1.61 18.86
CA PRO A 150 3.75 0.51 19.81
C PRO A 150 2.56 -0.37 19.39
N THR A 151 2.74 -1.16 18.33
CA THR A 151 1.68 -1.98 17.73
C THR A 151 2.08 -3.45 17.58
N THR A 152 1.10 -4.34 17.69
CA THR A 152 1.25 -5.75 17.33
C THR A 152 0.87 -6.01 15.86
N LEU A 153 0.32 -5.02 15.16
CA LEU A 153 -0.02 -5.12 13.74
C LEU A 153 1.21 -5.56 12.93
N ASP A 154 1.06 -6.61 12.15
CA ASP A 154 2.10 -7.09 11.25
C ASP A 154 2.02 -6.29 9.95
N TRP A 155 2.91 -5.31 9.81
CA TRP A 155 2.92 -4.42 8.65
C TRP A 155 4.06 -4.75 7.69
N LEU A 156 3.82 -4.50 6.41
CA LEU A 156 4.82 -4.56 5.35
C LEU A 156 4.71 -3.31 4.48
N VAL A 157 5.84 -2.68 4.16
CA VAL A 157 5.90 -1.63 3.13
C VAL A 157 6.45 -2.23 1.84
N ALA A 158 5.55 -2.57 0.91
CA ALA A 158 5.92 -3.08 -0.41
C ALA A 158 6.23 -1.90 -1.33
N THR A 159 7.47 -1.78 -1.79
CA THR A 159 7.97 -0.57 -2.48
C THR A 159 8.25 -0.86 -3.95
N PRO A 160 7.45 -0.31 -4.87
CA PRO A 160 7.73 -0.41 -6.30
C PRO A 160 8.90 0.52 -6.70
N PRO A 161 9.54 0.29 -7.86
CA PRO A 161 10.46 1.23 -8.49
C PRO A 161 9.74 2.52 -8.92
N MET A 162 10.53 3.54 -9.30
CA MET A 162 9.98 4.79 -9.87
C MET A 162 9.22 4.55 -11.17
N ASP A 163 9.67 3.60 -11.99
CA ASP A 163 8.98 3.15 -13.19
C ASP A 163 7.87 2.12 -12.84
N LEU A 164 6.80 2.64 -12.22
CA LEU A 164 5.61 1.89 -11.86
C LEU A 164 4.51 2.07 -12.91
N GLY A 165 4.04 0.96 -13.46
CA GLY A 165 3.08 0.90 -14.55
C GLY A 165 3.70 0.59 -15.91
N HIS A 166 4.99 0.24 -15.95
CA HIS A 166 5.73 -0.10 -17.16
C HIS A 166 4.97 -1.10 -18.04
N ASP A 167 4.78 -0.75 -19.31
CA ASP A 167 4.03 -1.48 -20.35
C ASP A 167 2.58 -1.87 -20.02
N GLY A 168 2.12 -1.73 -18.78
CA GLY A 168 0.78 -2.08 -18.30
C GLY A 168 0.45 -3.58 -18.33
N VAL A 169 1.31 -4.44 -18.91
CA VAL A 169 1.03 -5.87 -19.10
C VAL A 169 1.32 -6.67 -17.83
N ARG A 170 0.39 -7.57 -17.47
CA ARG A 170 0.60 -8.60 -16.45
C ARG A 170 1.51 -9.70 -17.02
N THR A 171 2.74 -9.80 -16.53
CA THR A 171 3.70 -10.83 -16.97
C THR A 171 3.69 -12.06 -16.07
N GLY A 172 3.13 -11.96 -14.86
CA GLY A 172 3.13 -13.02 -13.87
C GLY A 172 4.47 -13.16 -13.13
N ARG A 173 5.40 -12.21 -13.30
CA ARG A 173 6.75 -12.28 -12.75
C ARG A 173 7.10 -11.01 -11.99
N TYR A 174 7.76 -11.19 -10.86
CA TYR A 174 8.38 -10.13 -10.09
C TYR A 174 9.48 -10.74 -9.21
N ARG A 175 10.31 -9.88 -8.66
CA ARG A 175 11.37 -10.14 -7.70
C ARG A 175 11.12 -9.33 -6.45
N VAL A 176 11.66 -9.82 -5.34
CA VAL A 176 11.63 -9.16 -4.04
C VAL A 176 13.04 -9.01 -3.53
N GLY A 177 13.35 -7.82 -3.02
CA GLY A 177 14.62 -7.46 -2.40
C GLY A 177 14.41 -6.93 -0.98
N GLY A 178 15.49 -6.43 -0.38
CA GLY A 178 15.45 -5.76 0.91
C GLY A 178 15.06 -4.30 0.78
N THR A 179 15.79 -3.43 1.47
CA THR A 179 15.57 -1.98 1.43
C THR A 179 16.35 -1.30 0.32
N GLU A 180 17.13 -2.04 -0.45
CA GLU A 180 17.99 -1.52 -1.51
C GLU A 180 17.20 -1.22 -2.78
N LEU A 181 17.63 -0.17 -3.49
CA LEU A 181 17.20 0.10 -4.85
C LEU A 181 17.66 -1.04 -5.77
N PRO A 182 16.78 -1.60 -6.62
CA PRO A 182 17.17 -2.60 -7.61
C PRO A 182 18.26 -2.07 -8.55
N GLU A 183 19.15 -2.97 -8.99
CA GLU A 183 20.15 -2.61 -10.01
C GLU A 183 19.46 -2.06 -11.27
N GLY A 184 19.96 -0.92 -11.77
CA GLY A 184 19.34 -0.22 -12.90
C GLY A 184 18.00 0.46 -12.59
N GLY A 185 17.61 0.57 -11.32
CA GLY A 185 16.38 1.23 -10.87
C GLY A 185 15.13 0.35 -10.91
N GLY A 186 15.08 -0.63 -11.83
CA GLY A 186 13.98 -1.56 -12.01
C GLY A 186 12.71 -0.91 -12.60
N HIS A 187 11.77 -1.76 -12.98
CA HIS A 187 10.43 -1.37 -13.42
C HIS A 187 9.42 -2.45 -13.00
N ILE A 188 8.13 -2.11 -12.93
CA ILE A 188 7.07 -3.10 -12.71
C ILE A 188 5.73 -2.59 -13.21
N SER A 189 4.87 -3.49 -13.71
CA SER A 189 3.49 -3.14 -14.02
C SER A 189 2.64 -3.07 -12.74
N HIS A 190 1.52 -2.34 -12.77
CA HIS A 190 0.58 -2.33 -11.65
C HIS A 190 0.04 -3.73 -11.35
N ALA A 191 -0.16 -4.54 -12.40
CA ALA A 191 -0.68 -5.90 -12.28
C ALA A 191 0.32 -6.84 -11.60
N ASP A 192 1.59 -6.79 -11.98
CA ASP A 192 2.62 -7.65 -11.35
C ASP A 192 2.95 -7.18 -9.93
N PHE A 193 2.91 -5.87 -9.66
CA PHE A 193 3.02 -5.37 -8.29
C PHE A 193 1.87 -5.85 -7.40
N ALA A 194 0.64 -5.92 -7.93
CA ALA A 194 -0.50 -6.50 -7.22
C ALA A 194 -0.30 -7.99 -6.87
N LEU A 195 0.41 -8.75 -7.71
CA LEU A 195 0.79 -10.14 -7.39
C LEU A 195 1.63 -10.20 -6.12
N ALA A 196 2.69 -9.37 -6.05
CA ALA A 196 3.57 -9.34 -4.90
C ALA A 196 2.84 -8.96 -3.61
N VAL A 197 1.93 -7.98 -3.67
CA VAL A 197 1.10 -7.59 -2.52
C VAL A 197 0.22 -8.75 -2.06
N LEU A 198 -0.46 -9.46 -2.97
CA LEU A 198 -1.37 -10.54 -2.59
C LEU A 198 -0.65 -11.81 -2.15
N ASP A 199 0.51 -12.12 -2.72
CA ASP A 199 1.39 -13.19 -2.23
C ASP A 199 1.78 -12.96 -0.77
N GLU A 200 2.09 -11.71 -0.39
CA GLU A 200 2.41 -11.33 0.99
C GLU A 200 1.19 -11.26 1.93
N ILE A 201 -0.04 -11.26 1.40
CA ILE A 201 -1.28 -11.42 2.17
C ILE A 201 -1.54 -12.90 2.42
N GLU A 202 -1.50 -13.73 1.37
CA GLU A 202 -1.85 -15.14 1.45
C GLU A 202 -0.78 -16.00 2.12
N ARG A 203 0.49 -15.64 1.91
CA ARG A 203 1.67 -16.32 2.46
C ARG A 203 2.70 -15.30 2.93
N PRO A 204 2.45 -14.64 4.07
CA PRO A 204 3.37 -13.64 4.62
C PRO A 204 4.79 -14.20 4.76
N LYS A 205 5.78 -13.51 4.17
CA LYS A 205 7.21 -13.82 4.33
C LYS A 205 7.97 -12.70 5.02
N HIS A 206 7.47 -11.48 4.90
CA HIS A 206 8.10 -10.28 5.43
C HIS A 206 7.24 -9.65 6.51
N HIS A 207 7.86 -9.30 7.64
CA HIS A 207 7.18 -8.82 8.85
C HIS A 207 7.87 -7.57 9.37
N ARG A 208 7.08 -6.52 9.61
CA ARG A 208 7.50 -5.22 10.16
C ARG A 208 8.76 -4.66 9.47
N THR A 209 8.74 -4.70 8.14
CA THR A 209 9.85 -4.26 7.31
C THR A 209 9.37 -3.57 6.03
N GLN A 210 10.32 -2.98 5.32
CA GLN A 210 10.16 -2.52 3.95
C GLN A 210 10.88 -3.48 3.00
N ILE A 211 10.30 -3.69 1.82
CA ILE A 211 10.91 -4.45 0.73
C ILE A 211 10.83 -3.67 -0.58
N SER A 212 11.76 -3.90 -1.50
CA SER A 212 11.66 -3.52 -2.90
C SER A 212 11.00 -4.63 -3.73
N VAL A 213 10.18 -4.25 -4.71
CA VAL A 213 9.46 -5.16 -5.60
C VAL A 213 9.57 -4.67 -7.04
N TRP A 214 10.15 -5.47 -7.94
CA TRP A 214 10.36 -5.11 -9.36
C TRP A 214 10.24 -6.33 -10.28
N ALA A 215 10.30 -6.16 -11.60
CA ALA A 215 10.24 -7.26 -12.58
C ALA A 215 11.53 -8.13 -12.67
#